data_AF-A0A9D4LDX5-F1
#
_entry.id   AF-A0A9D4LDX5-F1
#
_cell.length_a   1.000
_cell.length_b   1.000
_cell.length_c   1.000
_cell.angle_alpha   90.00
_cell.angle_beta   90.00
_cell.angle_gamma   90.00
#
_symmetry.space_group_name_H-M   'P 1'
#
loop_
_entity.id
_entity.type
_entity.pdbx_description
1 polymer ?
#
loop_
_entity_poly.entity_id
_entity_poly.type
_entity_poly.pdbx_seq_one_letter_code
_entity_poly.pdbx_strand_id
1 'polypeptide(L)'
;MRWRFANGKGQYVYLERHTILTRVQEEILSQHCVSMAHLGYGFSRWQILDMALNMAVALGIENEPTKHWFYGFLKRFPDVNMVHPAKREKARDAAVTNEMIKNYLKELELT
;
A
#
# COMPACT_ATOMS: atom_id res chain seq x y z
N MET A 1 -3.47 -8.26 22.55
CA MET A 1 -3.11 -7.03 23.28
C MET A 1 -2.27 -7.45 24.48
N ARG A 2 -1.00 -7.04 24.56
CA ARG A 2 -0.11 -7.47 25.65
C ARG A 2 0.37 -6.23 26.41
N TRP A 3 -0.20 -6.05 27.59
CA TRP A 3 0.23 -5.05 28.56
C TRP A 3 1.55 -5.51 29.17
N ARG A 4 2.55 -4.64 29.22
CA ARG A 4 3.69 -4.82 30.14
C ARG A 4 3.79 -3.58 31.01
N PHE A 5 3.89 -3.81 32.31
CA PHE A 5 4.09 -2.79 33.32
C PHE A 5 5.48 -2.18 33.12
N ALA A 6 5.54 -0.91 32.70
CA ALA A 6 6.77 -0.14 32.69
C ALA A 6 6.70 0.84 33.87
N ASN A 7 7.49 0.51 34.89
CA ASN A 7 7.90 1.35 36.01
C ASN A 7 6.86 1.53 37.12
N GLY A 8 7.29 1.29 38.36
CA GLY A 8 6.49 1.30 39.60
C GLY A 8 5.93 2.68 40.02
N LYS A 9 5.53 3.52 39.06
CA LYS A 9 4.87 4.82 39.26
C LYS A 9 3.54 4.95 38.53
N GLY A 10 2.99 3.86 37.97
CA GLY A 10 1.63 3.85 37.43
C GLY A 10 1.38 4.81 36.26
N GLN A 11 2.43 5.29 35.58
CA GLN A 11 2.30 6.15 34.41
C GLN A 11 2.31 5.29 33.14
N TYR A 12 1.22 5.38 32.37
CA TYR A 12 1.17 4.89 31.01
C TYR A 12 2.05 5.79 30.14
N VAL A 13 3.24 5.32 29.78
CA VAL A 13 4.04 5.97 28.74
C VAL A 13 3.48 5.51 27.40
N TYR A 14 2.93 6.44 26.61
CA TYR A 14 2.65 6.16 25.21
C TYR A 14 4.00 5.84 24.54
N LEU A 15 4.21 4.59 24.12
CA LEU A 15 5.27 4.29 23.16
C LEU A 15 4.96 5.14 21.93
N GLU A 16 5.86 6.08 21.62
CA GLU A 16 5.77 6.89 20.42
C GLU A 16 5.46 5.96 19.23
N ARG A 17 4.52 6.36 18.38
CA ARG A 17 4.11 5.57 17.22
C ARG A 17 5.33 5.40 16.32
N HIS A 18 6.06 4.30 16.47
CA HIS A 18 7.25 4.02 15.66
C HIS A 18 6.84 3.96 14.19
N THR A 19 7.15 5.02 13.46
CA THR A 19 7.10 5.04 12.01
C THR A 19 8.28 4.22 11.52
N ILE A 20 8.00 3.20 10.71
CA ILE A 20 9.04 2.30 10.19
C ILE A 20 9.85 2.99 9.12
N LEU A 21 9.17 3.81 8.32
CA LEU A 21 9.75 4.67 7.32
C LEU A 21 9.85 6.09 7.88
N THR A 22 10.87 6.82 7.45
CA THR A 22 10.98 8.26 7.69
C THR A 22 9.86 8.99 6.95
N ARG A 23 9.55 10.22 7.38
CA ARG A 23 8.52 11.04 6.72
C ARG A 23 8.76 11.19 5.21
N VAL A 24 10.01 11.36 4.80
CA VAL A 24 10.40 11.50 3.39
C VAL A 24 10.13 10.21 2.60
N GLN A 25 10.43 9.05 3.18
CA GLN A 25 10.14 7.75 2.56
C GLN A 25 8.64 7.49 2.43
N GLU A 26 7.87 7.85 3.45
CA GLU A 26 6.40 7.75 3.39
C GLU A 26 5.81 8.72 2.35
N GLU A 27 6.41 9.88 2.16
CA GLU A 27 6.00 10.84 1.12
C GLU A 27 6.27 10.31 -0.29
N ILE A 28 7.39 9.63 -0.52
CA ILE A 28 7.66 8.95 -1.79
C ILE A 28 6.61 7.86 -2.05
N LEU A 29 6.29 7.05 -1.04
CA LEU A 29 5.30 5.99 -1.14
C LEU A 29 3.88 6.56 -1.41
N SER A 30 3.53 7.67 -0.75
CA SER A 30 2.22 8.31 -0.95
C SER A 30 2.10 8.95 -2.33
N GLN A 31 3.14 9.64 -2.81
CA GLN A 31 3.18 10.17 -4.17
C GLN A 31 3.04 9.08 -5.23
N HIS A 32 3.68 7.92 -5.02
CA HIS A 32 3.50 6.76 -5.89
C HIS A 32 2.03 6.28 -5.89
N CYS A 33 1.42 6.16 -4.71
CA CYS A 33 0.02 5.75 -4.59
C CYS A 33 -0.94 6.73 -5.28
N VAL A 34 -0.74 8.03 -5.10
CA VAL A 34 -1.54 9.09 -5.73
C VAL A 34 -1.35 9.10 -7.25
N SER A 35 -0.12 8.96 -7.74
CA SER A 35 0.18 8.91 -9.17
C SER A 35 -0.50 7.72 -9.85
N MET A 36 -0.44 6.54 -9.23
CA MET A 36 -1.11 5.35 -9.74
C MET A 36 -2.63 5.47 -9.66
N ALA A 37 -3.17 6.12 -8.62
CA ALA A 37 -4.59 6.41 -8.52
C ALA A 37 -5.08 7.32 -9.66
N HIS A 38 -4.31 8.34 -10.05
CA HIS A 38 -4.61 9.17 -11.22
C HIS A 38 -4.61 8.37 -12.54
N LEU A 39 -3.82 7.30 -12.62
CA LEU A 39 -3.83 6.35 -13.74
C LEU A 39 -4.97 5.31 -13.65
N GLY A 40 -5.86 5.43 -12.67
CA GLY A 40 -6.98 4.50 -12.45
C GLY A 40 -6.62 3.23 -11.68
N TYR A 41 -5.41 3.14 -11.12
CA TYR A 41 -4.95 1.99 -10.35
C TYR A 41 -4.97 2.30 -8.85
N GLY A 42 -5.93 1.69 -8.15
CA GLY A 42 -6.01 1.74 -6.69
C GLY A 42 -5.23 0.60 -6.02
N PHE A 43 -4.52 0.92 -4.94
CA PHE A 43 -3.86 -0.09 -4.12
C PHE A 43 -4.75 -0.54 -2.96
N SER A 44 -4.82 -1.86 -2.77
CA SER A 44 -5.38 -2.45 -1.56
C SER A 44 -4.42 -2.28 -0.38
N ARG A 45 -4.95 -2.42 0.84
CA ARG A 45 -4.16 -2.34 2.08
C ARG A 45 -2.95 -3.28 2.07
N TRP A 46 -3.12 -4.52 1.59
CA TRP A 46 -2.04 -5.49 1.59
C TRP A 46 -0.93 -5.08 0.60
N GLN A 47 -1.28 -4.54 -0.56
CA GLN A 47 -0.30 -4.03 -1.52
C GLN A 47 0.48 -2.83 -0.97
N ILE A 48 -0.18 -1.91 -0.25
CA ILE A 48 0.51 -0.78 0.39
C ILE A 48 1.48 -1.28 1.46
N LEU A 49 1.06 -2.27 2.26
CA LEU A 49 1.93 -2.90 3.26
C LEU A 49 3.12 -3.62 2.61
N ASP A 50 2.90 -4.33 1.51
CA ASP A 50 3.92 -5.04 0.76
C ASP A 50 4.94 -4.07 0.13
N MET A 51 4.47 -2.99 -0.49
CA MET A 51 5.35 -1.92 -1.00
C MET A 51 6.18 -1.27 0.12
N ALA A 52 5.56 -1.00 1.27
CA ALA A 52 6.28 -0.47 2.43
C ALA A 52 7.32 -1.45 2.97
N LEU A 53 7.02 -2.76 2.96
CA LEU A 53 7.96 -3.80 3.36
C LEU A 53 9.13 -3.89 2.38
N ASN A 54 8.85 -3.91 1.08
CA ASN A 54 9.89 -3.92 0.03
C ASN A 54 10.80 -2.70 0.15
N MET A 55 10.24 -1.52 0.44
CA MET A 55 11.02 -0.31 0.70
C MET A 55 11.88 -0.44 1.98
N ALA A 56 11.32 -0.97 3.07
CA ALA A 56 12.05 -1.21 4.31
C ALA A 56 13.23 -2.19 4.11
N VAL A 57 13.00 -3.30 3.41
CA VAL A 57 14.01 -4.30 3.07
C VAL A 57 15.13 -3.68 2.22
N ALA A 58 14.78 -2.89 1.20
CA ALA A 58 15.75 -2.22 0.34
C ALA A 58 16.64 -1.22 1.11
N LEU A 59 16.13 -0.67 2.23
CA LEU A 59 16.83 0.26 3.12
C LEU A 59 17.56 -0.43 4.28
N GLY A 60 17.48 -1.77 4.38
CA GLY A 60 18.06 -2.53 5.50
C GLY A 60 17.33 -2.36 6.83
N ILE A 61 16.05 -1.98 6.79
CA ILE A 61 15.20 -1.82 7.98
C ILE A 61 14.53 -3.16 8.28
N GLU A 62 14.81 -3.74 9.45
CA GLU A 62 14.28 -5.06 9.85
C GLU A 62 12.82 -5.03 10.36
N ASN A 63 12.24 -3.83 10.54
CA ASN A 63 10.91 -3.69 11.10
C ASN A 63 9.82 -3.82 10.01
N GLU A 64 8.88 -4.75 10.21
CA GLU A 64 7.77 -4.96 9.29
C GLU A 64 6.62 -3.95 9.46
N PRO A 65 6.05 -3.42 8.36
CA PRO A 65 4.88 -2.54 8.41
C PRO A 65 3.65 -3.26 8.95
N THR A 66 3.21 -2.81 10.12
CA THR A 66 2.00 -3.35 10.78
C THR A 66 0.73 -2.66 10.30
N LYS A 67 -0.42 -3.29 10.61
CA LYS A 67 -1.74 -2.67 10.44
C LYS A 67 -1.85 -1.29 11.14
N HIS A 68 -1.17 -1.10 12.27
CA HIS A 68 -1.17 0.18 12.98
C HIS A 68 -0.38 1.26 12.24
N TRP A 69 0.76 0.88 11.66
CA TRP A 69 1.53 1.78 10.81
C TRP A 69 0.69 2.24 9.61
N PHE A 70 -0.02 1.32 8.95
CA PHE A 70 -0.88 1.63 7.80
C PHE A 70 -1.95 2.70 8.10
N TYR A 71 -2.68 2.60 9.21
CA TYR A 71 -3.66 3.64 9.56
C TYR A 71 -2.99 4.95 9.98
N GLY A 72 -1.78 4.88 10.55
CA GLY A 72 -0.96 6.06 10.80
C GLY A 72 -0.55 6.75 9.50
N PHE A 73 -0.14 5.97 8.50
CA PHE A 73 0.22 6.42 7.17
C PHE A 73 -0.95 7.10 6.47
N LEU A 74 -2.14 6.46 6.43
CA LEU A 74 -3.34 7.08 5.87
C LEU A 74 -3.76 8.37 6.60
N LYS A 75 -3.56 8.44 7.92
CA LYS A 75 -3.84 9.68 8.67
C LYS A 75 -2.88 10.81 8.30
N ARG A 76 -1.62 10.49 7.96
CA ARG A 76 -0.61 11.47 7.53
C ARG A 76 -0.78 11.88 6.08
N PHE A 77 -1.24 10.97 5.23
CA PHE A 77 -1.43 11.17 3.79
C PHE A 77 -2.89 10.86 3.41
N PRO A 78 -3.83 11.76 3.72
CA PRO A 78 -5.26 11.55 3.44
C PRO A 78 -5.57 11.44 1.95
N ASP A 79 -4.70 12.01 1.09
CA ASP A 79 -4.85 11.98 -0.37
C ASP A 79 -4.57 10.61 -0.99
N VAL A 80 -4.02 9.67 -0.21
CA VAL A 80 -3.96 8.25 -0.56
C VAL A 80 -5.36 7.67 -0.39
N ASN A 81 -6.30 8.16 -1.20
CA ASN A 81 -7.64 7.62 -1.27
C ASN A 81 -7.51 6.20 -1.79
N MET A 82 -7.97 5.24 -0.98
CA MET A 82 -8.12 3.86 -1.41
C MET A 82 -9.21 3.83 -2.46
N VAL A 83 -8.83 4.04 -3.72
CA VAL A 83 -9.69 3.74 -4.85
C VAL A 83 -9.90 2.24 -4.76
N HIS A 84 -11.06 1.83 -4.24
CA HIS A 84 -11.45 0.43 -4.34
C HIS A 84 -11.41 0.10 -5.83
N PRO A 85 -10.61 -0.89 -6.26
CA PRO A 85 -10.73 -1.35 -7.63
C PRO A 85 -12.22 -1.64 -7.84
N ALA A 86 -12.83 -0.97 -8.83
CA ALA A 86 -14.20 -1.25 -9.20
C ALA A 86 -14.30 -2.77 -9.29
N LYS A 87 -15.27 -3.38 -8.58
CA LYS A 87 -15.39 -4.84 -8.49
C LYS A 87 -15.17 -5.40 -9.89
N ARG A 88 -14.00 -6.03 -10.12
CA ARG A 88 -13.69 -6.67 -11.40
C ARG A 88 -14.83 -7.65 -11.61
N GLU A 89 -15.66 -7.40 -12.63
CA GLU A 89 -16.69 -8.36 -12.99
C GLU A 89 -15.96 -9.63 -13.39
N LYS A 90 -16.10 -10.70 -12.59
CA LYS A 90 -15.59 -12.03 -12.92
C LYS A 90 -15.99 -12.46 -14.35
N ALA A 91 -17.09 -11.93 -14.87
CA ALA A 91 -17.54 -12.10 -16.25
C ALA A 91 -16.55 -11.55 -17.29
N ARG A 92 -15.89 -10.40 -17.04
CA ARG A 92 -14.87 -9.85 -17.96
C ARG A 92 -13.59 -10.70 -17.94
N ASP A 93 -13.17 -11.15 -16.77
CA ASP A 93 -11.98 -12.02 -16.65
C ASP A 93 -12.23 -13.40 -17.30
N ALA A 94 -13.46 -13.91 -17.28
CA ALA A 94 -13.84 -15.15 -17.96
C ALA A 94 -14.08 -14.99 -19.47
N ALA A 95 -14.35 -13.78 -19.95
CA ALA A 95 -14.64 -13.50 -21.36
C ALA A 95 -13.38 -13.24 -22.21
N VAL A 96 -12.23 -12.97 -21.59
CA VAL A 96 -10.97 -12.75 -22.31
C VAL A 96 -10.40 -14.10 -22.73
N THR A 97 -10.45 -14.40 -24.03
CA THR A 97 -9.78 -15.57 -24.61
C THR A 97 -8.38 -15.21 -25.09
N ASN A 98 -7.51 -16.22 -25.19
CA ASN A 98 -6.17 -16.04 -25.75
C ASN A 98 -6.18 -15.50 -27.18
N GLU A 99 -7.24 -15.76 -27.96
CA GLU A 99 -7.40 -15.23 -29.31
C GLU A 99 -7.70 -13.72 -29.31
N MET A 100 -8.51 -13.24 -28.37
CA MET A 100 -8.77 -11.80 -28.21
C MET A 100 -7.48 -11.04 -27.85
N ILE A 101 -6.66 -11.59 -26.96
CA ILE A 101 -5.36 -11.00 -26.59
C ILE A 101 -4.42 -10.95 -27.80
N LYS A 102 -4.32 -12.05 -28.56
CA LYS A 102 -3.47 -12.12 -29.76
C LYS A 102 -3.90 -11.12 -30.83
N ASN A 103 -5.20 -10.99 -31.07
CA ASN A 103 -5.72 -10.04 -32.05
C ASN A 103 -5.46 -8.59 -31.63
N TYR A 104 -5.68 -8.25 -30.35
CA TYR A 104 -5.40 -6.93 -29.82
C TYR A 104 -3.91 -6.55 -29.93
N LEU A 105 -2.99 -7.45 -29.59
CA LEU A 105 -1.56 -7.21 -29.74
C LEU A 105 -1.15 -7.03 -31.21
N LYS A 106 -1.77 -7.80 -32.11
CA LYS A 106 -1.54 -7.68 -33.56
C LYS A 106 -2.01 -6.33 -34.11
N GLU A 107 -3.12 -5.80 -33.61
CA GLU A 107 -3.62 -4.46 -33.97
C GLU A 107 -2.70 -3.34 -33.45
N LEU A 108 -2.12 -3.52 -32.26
CA LEU A 108 -1.16 -2.57 -31.69
C LEU A 108 0.19 -2.56 -32.44
N GLU A 109 0.67 -3.69 -32.94
CA GLU A 109 1.89 -3.78 -33.76
C GLU A 109 1.73 -3.19 -35.17
N LEU A 110 0.48 -2.99 -35.61
CA LEU A 110 0.15 -2.36 -36.89
C LEU A 110 -0.01 -0.84 -36.82
N THR A 111 0.21 -0.24 -35.64
CA THR A 111 0.21 1.21 -35.40
C THR A 111 1.64 1.73 -35.26
#